data_AF-A0A9E4YJQ8-F1
#
_entry.id   AF-A0A9E4YJQ8-F1
#
_cell.length_a   1.000
_cell.length_b   1.000
_cell.length_c   1.000
_cell.angle_alpha   90.00
_cell.angle_beta   90.00
_cell.angle_gamma   90.00
#
_symmetry.space_group_name_H-M   'P 1'
#
loop_
_entity.id
_entity.type
_entity.pdbx_description
1 polymer ?
#
loop_
_entity_poly.entity_id
_entity_poly.type
_entity_poly.pdbx_seq_one_letter_code
_entity_poly.pdbx_strand_id
1 'polypeptide(L)'
;MVFAAILASSACDGGGTASIATPSATSAPAATPTPTPVLGEPKTIVEIAVTACRRKDGELLASLVSGSVSDAELEALFGRGSDVQLRSFTFPQEEGTVVSVTVGLLIQRDGGAEEVERIWELEQTGDIWRFTSLPDCF
;
A
#
# COMPACT_ATOMS: atom_id res chain seq x y z
N MET A 1 29.36 -67.70 -14.88
CA MET A 1 27.92 -68.07 -14.93
C MET A 1 27.20 -66.86 -15.53
N VAL A 2 27.00 -66.81 -16.85
CA VAL A 2 25.82 -67.32 -17.61
C VAL A 2 24.56 -66.54 -17.17
N PHE A 3 24.16 -65.49 -17.92
CA PHE A 3 23.07 -65.44 -18.94
C PHE A 3 21.72 -65.88 -18.36
N ALA A 4 20.55 -65.27 -18.58
CA ALA A 4 20.02 -64.23 -19.46
C ALA A 4 18.71 -63.72 -18.76
N ALA A 5 18.08 -62.61 -19.14
CA ALA A 5 17.11 -62.65 -20.22
C ALA A 5 16.78 -61.24 -20.73
N ILE A 6 16.81 -61.15 -22.05
CA ILE A 6 16.44 -60.03 -22.90
C ILE A 6 14.98 -60.24 -23.30
N LEU A 7 14.20 -59.16 -23.33
CA LEU A 7 13.07 -59.02 -24.27
C LEU A 7 13.14 -57.62 -24.90
N ALA A 8 13.59 -57.61 -26.17
CA ALA A 8 13.36 -56.58 -27.17
C ALA A 8 11.88 -56.61 -27.60
N SER A 9 11.23 -55.66 -28.28
CA SER A 9 11.60 -54.60 -29.25
C SER A 9 10.43 -53.58 -29.22
N SER A 10 10.47 -52.35 -29.74
CA SER A 10 10.66 -52.02 -31.16
C SER A 10 10.80 -50.51 -31.33
N ALA A 11 11.72 -50.14 -32.23
CA ALA A 11 11.97 -48.79 -32.72
C ALA A 11 10.79 -48.22 -33.53
N CYS A 12 10.65 -46.89 -33.51
CA CYS A 12 10.38 -46.14 -34.72
C CYS A 12 11.20 -44.84 -34.70
N ASP A 13 12.07 -44.74 -35.68
CA ASP A 13 12.93 -43.62 -36.03
C ASP A 13 12.06 -42.42 -36.45
N GLY A 14 12.45 -41.21 -36.04
CA GLY A 14 11.76 -39.96 -36.35
C GLY A 14 12.60 -38.79 -35.88
N GLY A 15 13.49 -38.33 -36.76
CA GLY A 15 14.49 -37.33 -36.48
C GLY A 15 13.95 -35.95 -36.09
N GLY A 16 14.88 -35.10 -35.67
CA GLY A 16 14.65 -33.67 -35.51
C GLY A 16 15.27 -33.13 -34.24
N THR A 17 16.48 -32.57 -34.39
CA THR A 17 17.05 -31.47 -33.61
C THR A 17 16.81 -31.44 -32.09
N ALA A 18 17.91 -31.60 -31.37
CA ALA A 18 18.08 -31.32 -29.95
C ALA A 18 17.21 -30.15 -29.44
N SER A 19 16.48 -30.44 -28.36
CA SER A 19 15.67 -29.56 -27.56
C SER A 19 16.38 -28.26 -27.20
N ILE A 20 15.79 -27.12 -27.56
CA ILE A 20 16.20 -25.81 -27.05
C ILE A 20 15.00 -25.15 -26.37
N ALA A 21 15.21 -24.87 -25.08
CA ALA A 21 14.52 -23.91 -24.22
C ALA A 21 13.00 -24.09 -24.01
N THR A 22 12.69 -24.68 -22.86
CA THR A 22 11.47 -24.45 -22.06
C THR A 22 11.15 -22.94 -21.99
N PRO A 23 9.90 -22.50 -22.25
CA PRO A 23 9.53 -21.11 -21.96
C PRO A 23 9.55 -20.91 -20.44
N SER A 24 10.48 -20.08 -19.95
CA SER A 24 10.43 -19.53 -18.60
C SER A 24 9.25 -18.56 -18.56
N ALA A 25 8.10 -19.03 -18.06
CA ALA A 25 6.99 -18.15 -17.73
C ALA A 25 7.41 -17.32 -16.51
N THR A 26 7.77 -16.06 -16.74
CA THR A 26 7.85 -15.05 -15.69
C THR A 26 6.46 -14.92 -15.07
N SER A 27 6.27 -15.53 -13.90
CA SER A 27 5.12 -15.22 -13.05
C SER A 27 5.24 -13.76 -12.62
N ALA A 28 4.49 -12.87 -13.26
CA ALA A 28 4.25 -11.54 -12.71
C ALA A 28 3.66 -11.73 -11.30
N PRO A 29 4.17 -11.03 -10.27
CA PRO A 29 3.55 -11.09 -8.95
C PRO A 29 2.09 -10.66 -9.12
N ALA A 30 1.17 -11.55 -8.77
CA ALA A 30 -0.24 -11.24 -8.76
C ALA A 30 -0.42 -9.99 -7.90
N ALA A 31 -0.95 -8.92 -8.49
CA ALA A 31 -1.33 -7.74 -7.74
C ALA A 31 -2.33 -8.19 -6.69
N THR A 32 -1.89 -8.24 -5.43
CA THR A 32 -2.77 -8.52 -4.30
C THR A 32 -3.92 -7.52 -4.41
N PRO A 33 -5.20 -7.95 -4.37
CA PRO A 33 -6.29 -7.01 -4.36
C PRO A 33 -6.12 -6.15 -3.12
N THR A 34 -5.81 -4.86 -3.32
CA THR A 34 -5.86 -3.89 -2.24
C THR A 34 -7.30 -3.89 -1.75
N PRO A 35 -7.59 -4.24 -0.48
CA PRO A 35 -8.95 -4.18 0.03
C PRO A 35 -9.44 -2.76 -0.20
N THR A 36 -10.56 -2.60 -0.91
CA THR A 36 -11.18 -1.29 -1.07
C THR A 36 -11.63 -0.84 0.31
N PRO A 37 -11.00 0.19 0.90
CA PRO A 37 -11.40 0.63 2.21
C PRO A 37 -12.85 1.15 2.18
N VAL A 38 -13.62 0.80 3.20
CA VAL A 38 -14.93 1.41 3.43
C VAL A 38 -14.68 2.82 3.94
N LEU A 39 -14.69 3.81 3.05
CA LEU A 39 -14.40 5.22 3.34
C LEU A 39 -15.54 5.95 4.09
N GLY A 40 -16.46 5.20 4.71
CA GLY A 40 -17.67 5.73 5.34
C GLY A 40 -17.49 6.19 6.79
N GLU A 41 -16.40 5.79 7.46
CA GLU A 41 -16.09 6.21 8.81
C GLU A 41 -14.82 7.08 8.84
N PRO A 42 -14.84 8.24 9.51
CA PRO A 42 -13.71 9.15 9.49
C PRO A 42 -12.48 8.55 10.20
N LYS A 43 -12.70 7.66 11.18
CA LYS A 43 -11.64 6.86 11.81
C LYS A 43 -10.90 6.00 10.79
N THR A 44 -11.63 5.30 9.92
CA THR A 44 -11.05 4.43 8.91
C THR A 44 -10.18 5.24 7.93
N ILE A 45 -10.61 6.45 7.55
CA ILE A 45 -9.82 7.36 6.72
C ILE A 45 -8.48 7.71 7.36
N VAL A 46 -8.48 8.06 8.66
CA VAL A 46 -7.25 8.38 9.41
C VAL A 46 -6.29 7.19 9.45
N GLU A 47 -6.79 5.98 9.71
CA GLU A 47 -5.96 4.76 9.73
C GLU A 47 -5.34 4.44 8.36
N ILE A 48 -6.10 4.65 7.27
CA ILE A 48 -5.61 4.46 5.92
C ILE A 48 -4.56 5.51 5.57
N ALA A 49 -4.77 6.78 5.95
CA ALA A 49 -3.80 7.85 5.73
C ALA A 49 -2.46 7.56 6.40
N VAL A 50 -2.48 7.14 7.67
CA VAL A 50 -1.25 6.74 8.39
C VAL A 50 -0.59 5.55 7.70
N THR A 51 -1.37 4.57 7.25
CA THR A 51 -0.85 3.41 6.53
C THR A 51 -0.21 3.82 5.19
N ALA A 52 -0.85 4.72 4.45
CA ALA A 52 -0.34 5.28 3.20
C ALA A 52 0.96 6.04 3.44
N CYS A 53 1.01 6.89 4.46
CA CYS A 53 2.23 7.60 4.85
C CYS A 53 3.37 6.65 5.25
N ARG A 54 3.07 5.59 6.01
CA ARG A 54 4.06 4.57 6.38
C ARG A 54 4.62 3.82 5.17
N ARG A 55 3.75 3.52 4.20
CA ARG A 55 4.14 2.82 2.96
C ARG A 55 4.70 3.76 1.89
N LYS A 56 4.71 5.08 2.12
CA LYS A 56 5.01 6.13 1.14
C LYS A 56 4.16 5.97 -0.14
N ASP A 57 2.89 5.61 0.07
CA ASP A 57 1.92 5.36 -0.99
C ASP A 57 1.21 6.67 -1.35
N GLY A 58 1.83 7.44 -2.23
CA GLY A 58 1.33 8.75 -2.66
C GLY A 58 0.00 8.69 -3.41
N GLU A 59 -0.24 7.62 -4.18
CA GLU A 59 -1.49 7.42 -4.91
C GLU A 59 -2.65 7.21 -3.94
N LEU A 60 -2.46 6.34 -2.94
CA LEU A 60 -3.46 6.13 -1.90
C LEU A 60 -3.69 7.42 -1.10
N LEU A 61 -2.63 8.14 -0.71
CA LEU A 61 -2.77 9.38 0.05
C LEU A 61 -3.51 10.47 -0.73
N ALA A 62 -3.18 10.65 -2.01
CA ALA A 62 -3.87 11.59 -2.90
C ALA A 62 -5.34 11.23 -3.10
N SER A 63 -5.70 9.94 -3.14
CA SER A 63 -7.09 9.49 -3.26
C SER A 63 -7.98 9.85 -2.06
N LEU A 64 -7.38 10.07 -0.89
CA LEU A 64 -8.08 10.44 0.33
C LEU A 64 -8.30 11.95 0.47
N VAL A 65 -7.66 12.77 -0.36
CA VAL A 65 -7.76 14.23 -0.32
C VAL A 65 -8.82 14.68 -1.33
N SER A 66 -9.70 15.61 -0.95
CA SER A 66 -10.73 16.13 -1.87
C SER A 66 -10.15 16.99 -3.00
N GLY A 67 -8.97 17.57 -2.78
CA GLY A 67 -8.22 18.38 -3.75
C GLY A 67 -7.21 17.60 -4.59
N SER A 68 -6.64 18.28 -5.58
CA SER A 68 -5.50 17.77 -6.34
C SER A 68 -4.23 17.89 -5.51
N VAL A 69 -3.44 16.84 -5.43
CA VAL A 69 -2.13 16.82 -4.78
C VAL A 69 -1.07 16.67 -5.86
N SER A 70 -0.06 17.53 -5.84
CA SER A 70 1.05 17.45 -6.80
C SER A 70 2.06 16.38 -6.38
N ASP A 71 2.71 15.70 -7.33
CA ASP A 71 3.79 14.75 -7.02
C ASP A 71 4.92 15.40 -6.20
N ALA A 72 5.22 16.69 -6.45
CA ALA A 72 6.21 17.44 -5.68
C ALA A 72 5.84 17.59 -4.19
N GLU A 73 4.56 17.68 -3.87
CA GLU A 73 4.08 17.77 -2.48
C GLU A 73 4.19 16.41 -1.78
N LEU A 74 3.86 15.33 -2.49
CA LEU A 74 4.03 13.95 -2.00
C LEU A 74 5.50 13.60 -1.77
N GLU A 75 6.38 13.92 -2.72
CA GLU A 75 7.82 13.72 -2.61
C GLU A 75 8.40 14.54 -1.44
N ALA A 76 7.97 15.80 -1.29
CA ALA A 76 8.38 16.64 -0.17
C ALA A 76 7.91 16.10 1.18
N LEU A 77 6.71 15.50 1.24
CA LEU A 77 6.19 14.85 2.44
C LEU A 77 7.00 13.60 2.78
N PHE A 78 7.18 12.70 1.82
CA PHE A 78 7.88 11.42 2.02
C PHE A 78 9.39 11.56 2.21
N GLY A 79 9.97 12.70 1.82
CA GLY A 79 11.36 13.06 2.08
C GLY A 79 11.66 13.47 3.53
N ARG A 80 10.64 13.78 4.35
CA ARG A 80 10.82 14.29 5.73
C ARG A 80 10.96 13.22 6.81
N GLY A 81 10.60 11.96 6.53
CA GLY A 81 10.69 10.90 7.53
C GLY A 81 10.74 9.47 6.97
N SER A 82 10.98 8.53 7.87
CA SER A 82 11.31 7.13 7.52
C SER A 82 10.17 6.17 7.86
N ASP A 83 9.51 6.35 9.01
CA ASP A 83 8.36 5.54 9.44
C ASP A 83 7.41 6.41 10.28
N VAL A 84 6.11 6.13 10.20
CA VAL A 84 5.07 6.81 10.99
C VAL A 84 4.08 5.78 11.54
N GLN A 85 3.67 5.98 12.79
CA GLN A 85 2.70 5.12 13.47
C GLN A 85 1.64 5.96 14.18
N LEU A 86 0.40 5.50 14.14
CA LEU A 86 -0.71 6.11 14.87
C LEU A 86 -0.59 5.77 16.36
N ARG A 87 -0.53 6.77 17.23
CA ARG A 87 -0.51 6.61 18.69
C ARG A 87 -1.85 6.91 19.33
N SER A 88 -2.44 8.03 18.95
CA SER A 88 -3.74 8.47 19.45
C SER A 88 -4.49 9.18 18.33
N PHE A 89 -5.81 9.21 18.46
CA PHE A 89 -6.63 10.12 17.68
C PHE A 89 -7.87 10.48 18.48
N THR A 90 -8.33 11.72 18.33
CA THR A 90 -9.47 12.27 19.04
C THR A 90 -10.35 13.00 18.05
N PHE A 91 -11.63 12.60 18.01
CA PHE A 91 -12.66 13.30 17.26
C PHE A 91 -13.39 14.27 18.20
N PRO A 92 -13.57 15.55 17.81
CA PRO A 92 -14.57 16.38 18.46
C PRO A 92 -15.94 15.74 18.20
N GLN A 93 -16.91 15.96 19.08
CA GLN A 93 -18.27 15.47 18.84
C GLN A 93 -18.74 15.97 17.46
N GLU A 94 -19.12 15.05 16.59
CA GLU A 94 -19.41 15.35 15.18
C GLU A 94 -20.61 16.30 15.06
N GLU A 95 -20.33 17.58 14.81
CA GLU A 95 -21.32 18.57 14.38
C GLU A 95 -20.82 19.23 13.09
N GLY A 96 -21.36 18.79 11.96
CA GLY A 96 -21.14 19.42 10.65
C GLY A 96 -20.51 18.51 9.61
N THR A 97 -20.37 19.04 8.40
CA THR A 97 -19.78 18.37 7.23
C THR A 97 -18.25 18.42 7.22
N VAL A 98 -17.63 19.13 8.16
CA VAL A 98 -16.17 19.24 8.30
C VAL A 98 -15.83 18.99 9.76
N VAL A 99 -14.85 18.12 10.01
CA VAL A 99 -14.42 17.68 11.34
C VAL A 99 -12.90 17.78 11.42
N SER A 100 -12.41 18.50 12.43
CA SER A 100 -10.98 18.57 12.74
C SER A 100 -10.61 17.45 13.72
N VAL A 101 -9.75 16.53 13.31
CA VAL A 101 -9.31 15.38 14.09
C VAL A 101 -7.91 15.64 14.63
N THR A 102 -7.75 15.50 15.94
CA THR A 102 -6.43 15.53 16.54
C THR A 102 -5.83 14.12 16.45
N VAL A 103 -4.64 14.00 15.88
CA VAL A 103 -3.93 12.75 15.62
C VAL A 103 -2.55 12.81 16.26
N GLY A 104 -2.28 11.93 17.22
CA GLY A 104 -0.96 11.70 17.76
C GLY A 104 -0.22 10.68 16.91
N LEU A 105 0.93 11.07 16.37
CA LEU A 105 1.79 10.27 15.51
C LEU A 105 3.13 10.03 16.20
N LEU A 106 3.63 8.80 16.12
CA LEU A 106 5.03 8.51 16.41
C LEU A 106 5.80 8.47 15.09
N ILE A 107 6.73 9.40 14.92
CA ILE A 107 7.58 9.50 13.74
C ILE A 107 8.95 8.95 14.09
N GLN A 108 9.43 7.96 13.34
CA GLN A 108 10.82 7.51 13.46
C GLN A 108 11.71 8.24 12.47
N ARG A 109 12.79 8.83 12.99
CA ARG A 109 13.86 9.48 12.22
C ARG A 109 15.22 8.91 12.63
N ASP A 110 16.25 9.15 11.81
CA ASP A 110 17.62 8.73 12.11
C ASP A 110 18.13 9.37 13.41
N GLY A 111 18.00 8.63 14.52
CA GLY A 111 18.42 9.06 15.86
C GLY A 111 17.34 8.93 16.94
N GLY A 112 16.08 8.60 16.60
CA GLY A 112 15.05 8.38 17.61
C GLY A 112 13.61 8.39 17.08
N ALA A 113 12.67 8.18 18.01
CA ALA A 113 11.25 8.33 17.75
C ALA A 113 10.74 9.62 18.41
N GLU A 114 10.03 10.44 17.66
CA GLU A 114 9.39 11.66 18.13
C GLU A 114 7.88 11.46 18.13
N GLU A 115 7.20 11.81 19.23
CA GLU A 115 5.75 11.85 19.27
C GLU A 115 5.30 13.27 18.94
N VAL A 116 4.48 13.41 17.90
CA VAL A 116 3.93 14.69 17.46
C VAL A 116 2.42 14.62 17.44
N GLU A 117 1.79 15.73 17.80
CA GLU A 117 0.35 15.90 17.62
C GLU A 117 0.10 16.75 16.37
N ARG A 118 -0.87 16.33 15.56
CA ARG A 118 -1.29 16.97 14.33
C ARG A 118 -2.79 17.12 14.30
N ILE A 119 -3.28 18.16 13.65
CA ILE A 119 -4.71 18.35 13.40
C ILE A 119 -4.93 18.12 11.92
N TRP A 120 -5.79 17.16 11.60
CA TRP A 120 -6.19 16.86 10.24
C TRP A 120 -7.66 17.19 10.06
N GLU A 121 -8.00 17.84 8.96
CA GLU A 121 -9.39 18.21 8.67
C GLU A 121 -9.97 17.24 7.67
N LEU A 122 -11.07 16.60 8.06
CA LEU A 122 -11.87 15.78 7.17
C LEU A 122 -13.15 16.49 6.81
N GLU A 123 -13.54 16.40 5.54
CA GLU A 123 -14.81 16.83 5.01
C GLU A 123 -15.61 15.60 4.55
N GLN A 124 -16.90 15.60 4.83
CA GLN A 124 -17.84 14.61 4.34
C GLN A 124 -18.35 15.04 2.96
N THR A 125 -17.96 14.29 1.93
CA THR A 125 -18.46 14.44 0.56
C THR A 125 -19.42 13.29 0.24
N GLY A 126 -20.72 13.54 0.46
CA GLY A 126 -21.75 12.49 0.34
C GLY A 126 -21.65 11.49 1.49
N ASP A 127 -21.48 10.21 1.18
CA ASP A 127 -21.30 9.13 2.18
C ASP A 127 -19.82 8.86 2.52
N ILE A 128 -18.89 9.66 1.99
CA ILE A 128 -17.46 9.41 2.09
C ILE A 128 -16.78 10.56 2.81
N TRP A 129 -15.88 10.24 3.75
CA TRP A 129 -14.99 11.20 4.38
C TRP A 129 -13.68 11.33 3.60
N ARG A 130 -13.19 12.56 3.45
CA ARG A 130 -11.95 12.90 2.73
C ARG A 130 -11.21 14.00 3.46
N PHE A 131 -9.91 14.09 3.34
CA PHE A 131 -9.17 15.22 3.87
C PHE A 131 -9.38 16.47 3.01
N THR A 132 -9.53 17.62 3.67
CA THR A 132 -9.56 18.92 2.98
C THR A 132 -8.18 19.28 2.41
N SER A 133 -7.12 18.74 3.01
CA SER A 133 -5.72 19.02 2.68
C SER A 133 -4.85 17.78 2.88
N LEU A 134 -3.64 17.77 2.33
CA LEU A 134 -2.70 16.66 2.48
C LEU A 134 -2.34 16.48 3.98
N PRO A 135 -2.55 15.30 4.59
CA PRO A 135 -2.21 15.09 5.98
C PRO A 135 -0.69 15.16 6.20
N ASP A 136 -0.26 16.02 7.10
CA ASP A 136 1.14 16.13 7.51
C ASP A 136 1.51 14.95 8.42
N CYS A 137 2.21 13.97 7.85
CA CYS A 137 2.60 12.72 8.51
C CYS A 137 4.01 12.74 9.12
N PHE A 138 4.85 13.75 8.84
CA PHE A 138 6.29 13.75 9.13
C PHE A 138 6.83 15.08 9.67
#